data_AF-A0A9E1AZP0-F1
#
_entry.id   AF-A0A9E1AZP0-F1
#
_cell.length_a   1.000
_cell.length_b   1.000
_cell.length_c   1.000
_cell.angle_alpha   90.00
_cell.angle_beta   90.00
_cell.angle_gamma   90.00
#
_symmetry.space_group_name_H-M   'P 1'
#
loop_
_entity.id
_entity.type
_entity.pdbx_description
1 polymer ?
#
loop_
_entity_poly.entity_id
_entity_poly.type
_entity_poly.pdbx_seq_one_letter_code
_entity_poly.pdbx_strand_id
1 'polypeptide(L)' 'MCDNGGGGSKREEMKKLLKQLRSVYDKVDMNIYNSTKNVNLNTLISYVKDEEIHHFMDDYDKKKENAT' A
#
# COMPACT_ATOMS: atom_id res chain seq x y z
N MET A 1 -5.12 -23.04 -20.80
CA MET A 1 -4.60 -23.51 -19.50
C MET A 1 -4.84 -22.43 -18.47
N CYS A 2 -5.72 -22.64 -17.49
CA CYS A 2 -5.89 -21.75 -16.35
C CYS A 2 -4.90 -22.17 -15.27
N ASP A 3 -3.91 -21.32 -15.00
CA ASP A 3 -2.98 -21.49 -13.88
C ASP A 3 -3.71 -21.10 -12.59
N ASN A 4 -4.31 -22.09 -11.94
CA ASN A 4 -4.89 -21.99 -10.60
C ASN A 4 -4.05 -22.82 -9.63
N GLY A 5 -2.74 -22.56 -9.56
CA GLY A 5 -1.84 -23.35 -8.73
C GLY A 5 -0.36 -23.00 -8.82
N GLY A 6 0.07 -21.98 -8.07
CA GLY A 6 1.28 -22.15 -7.26
C GLY A 6 2.54 -21.33 -7.57
N GLY A 7 2.48 -20.28 -8.38
CA GLY A 7 3.62 -19.35 -8.40
C GLY A 7 3.56 -18.27 -9.46
N GLY A 8 2.86 -17.18 -9.19
CA GLY A 8 2.84 -16.06 -10.14
C GLY A 8 1.97 -14.87 -9.77
N SER A 9 1.32 -14.86 -8.61
CA SER A 9 0.59 -13.66 -8.21
C SER A 9 1.56 -12.53 -7.87
N LYS A 10 1.18 -11.29 -8.17
CA LYS A 10 1.89 -10.08 -7.69
C LYS A 10 2.15 -10.15 -6.17
N ARG A 11 1.21 -10.73 -5.41
CA ARG A 11 1.35 -10.93 -3.97
C ARG A 11 2.48 -11.89 -3.61
N GLU A 12 2.68 -12.96 -4.38
CA GLU A 12 3.81 -13.88 -4.19
C GLU A 12 5.14 -13.25 -4.59
N GLU A 13 5.19 -12.49 -5.68
CA GLU A 13 6.38 -11.73 -6.07
C GLU A 13 6.83 -10.78 -4.95
N MET A 14 5.90 -10.03 -4.36
CA MET A 14 6.19 -9.15 -3.23
C MET A 14 6.70 -9.91 -2.00
N LYS A 15 6.16 -11.10 -1.70
CA LYS A 15 6.66 -11.95 -0.60
C LYS A 15 8.09 -12.43 -0.86
N LYS A 16 8.42 -12.79 -2.11
CA LYS A 16 9.79 -13.19 -2.50
C LYS A 16 10.75 -12.02 -2.35
N LEU A 17 10.37 -10.83 -2.81
CA LEU A 17 11.17 -9.60 -2.65
C LEU A 17 11.42 -9.28 -1.16
N LEU A 18 10.40 -9.37 -0.32
CA LEU A 18 10.54 -9.14 1.12
C LEU A 18 11.54 -10.13 1.75
N LYS A 19 11.50 -11.40 1.34
CA LYS A 19 12.47 -12.41 1.80
C LYS A 19 13.91 -12.06 1.38
N GLN A 20 14.10 -11.56 0.16
CA GLN A 20 15.41 -11.10 -0.30
C GLN A 20 15.90 -9.90 0.50
N LEU A 21 15.04 -8.90 0.72
CA LEU A 21 15.42 -7.72 1.51
C LEU A 21 15.81 -8.08 2.95
N ARG A 22 15.09 -9.02 3.57
CA ARG A 22 15.43 -9.54 4.91
C ARG A 22 16.80 -10.21 4.96
N SER A 23 17.25 -10.86 3.87
CA SER A 23 18.59 -11.45 3.80
C SER A 23 19.71 -10.43 3.64
N VAL A 24 19.40 -9.23 3.16
CA VAL A 24 20.38 -8.13 2.97
C VAL A 24 20.49 -7.27 4.24
N TYR A 25 19.38 -7.06 4.96
CA TYR A 25 19.34 -6.19 6.13
C TYR A 25 18.29 -6.62 7.17
N ASP A 26 18.74 -6.92 8.38
CA ASP A 26 17.89 -7.46 9.46
C ASP A 26 16.81 -6.50 9.98
N LYS A 27 16.96 -5.18 9.78
CA LYS A 27 15.95 -4.19 10.22
C LYS A 27 15.05 -3.71 9.08
N VAL A 28 14.96 -4.44 7.97
CA VAL A 28 14.05 -4.08 6.86
C VAL A 28 12.60 -3.96 7.33
N ASP A 29 12.15 -4.84 8.23
CA ASP A 29 10.78 -4.78 8.75
C ASP A 29 10.52 -3.47 9.50
N MET A 30 11.52 -2.96 10.23
CA MET A 30 11.44 -1.66 10.91
C MET A 30 11.40 -0.51 9.91
N ASN A 31 12.15 -0.58 8.80
CA ASN A 31 12.11 0.42 7.74
C ASN A 31 10.75 0.43 7.03
N ILE A 32 10.19 -0.75 6.73
CA ILE A 32 8.85 -0.88 6.14
C ILE A 32 7.80 -0.30 7.10
N TYR A 33 7.86 -0.65 8.38
CA TYR A 33 6.95 -0.10 9.38
C TYR A 33 7.10 1.42 9.54
N ASN A 34 8.32 1.95 9.55
CA ASN A 34 8.52 3.40 9.64
C ASN A 34 8.00 4.12 8.39
N SER A 35 8.05 3.48 7.21
CA SER A 35 7.53 4.06 5.97
C SER A 35 6.01 4.28 5.97
N THR A 36 5.26 3.61 6.86
CA THR A 36 3.80 3.79 6.96
C THR A 36 3.35 4.89 7.91
N LYS A 37 4.25 5.46 8.73
CA LYS A 37 3.88 6.38 9.82
C LYS A 37 3.52 7.79 9.39
N ASN A 38 4.20 8.33 8.37
CA ASN A 38 4.04 9.72 7.93
C ASN A 38 3.91 9.78 6.41
N VAL A 39 2.80 9.22 5.91
CA VAL A 39 2.49 9.18 4.48
C VAL A 39 1.51 10.28 4.11
N ASN A 40 1.68 10.86 2.92
CA ASN A 40 0.72 11.82 2.37
C ASN A 40 -0.53 11.07 1.87
N LEU A 41 -1.66 11.23 2.56
CA LEU A 41 -2.90 10.54 2.17
C LEU A 41 -3.42 10.97 0.79
N ASN A 42 -3.04 12.15 0.29
CA ASN A 42 -3.44 12.59 -1.05
C ASN A 42 -2.82 11.76 -2.18
N THR A 43 -1.78 10.96 -1.90
CA THR A 43 -1.15 10.10 -2.90
C THR A 43 -1.65 8.65 -2.84
N LEU A 44 -2.48 8.31 -1.84
CA LEU A 44 -3.07 6.98 -1.71
C LEU A 44 -4.40 6.93 -2.46
N ILE A 45 -4.62 5.86 -3.22
CA ILE A 45 -5.87 5.64 -3.95
C ILE A 45 -7.03 5.42 -2.96
N SER A 46 -6.78 4.62 -1.92
CA SER A 46 -7.70 4.44 -0.80
C SER A 46 -6.98 4.10 0.49
N TYR A 47 -7.64 4.34 1.61
CA TYR A 47 -7.19 3.95 2.95
C TYR A 47 -8.39 3.58 3.82
N VAL A 48 -8.15 2.83 4.89
CA VAL A 48 -9.19 2.46 5.86
C VAL A 48 -9.05 3.32 7.10
N LYS A 49 -10.15 3.90 7.56
CA LYS A 49 -10.23 4.66 8.81
C LYS A 49 -11.59 4.37 9.47
N ASP A 50 -11.60 4.09 10.76
CA ASP A 50 -12.83 3.83 11.52
C ASP A 50 -13.73 2.74 10.88
N GLU A 51 -13.11 1.68 10.36
CA GLU A 51 -13.75 0.57 9.62
C GLU A 51 -14.36 0.95 8.25
N GLU A 52 -14.25 2.22 7.84
CA GLU A 52 -14.69 2.72 6.54
C GLU A 52 -13.53 2.81 5.55
N ILE A 53 -13.80 2.44 4.29
CA ILE A 53 -12.84 2.61 3.19
C ILE A 53 -13.06 4.00 2.60
N HIS A 54 -12.07 4.87 2.74
CA HIS A 54 -12.04 6.17 2.08
C HIS A 54 -11.29 6.05 0.77
N HIS A 55 -11.92 6.43 -0.33
CA HIS A 55 -11.29 6.51 -1.63
C HIS A 55 -10.95 7.96 -1.96
N PHE A 56 -9.82 8.20 -2.64
CA PHE A 56 -9.38 9.55 -3.03
C PHE A 56 -10.47 10.33 -3.79
N MET A 57 -11.27 9.62 -4.59
CA MET A 57 -12.33 10.21 -5.41
C MET A 57 -13.54 10.67 -4.59
N ASP A 58 -13.77 10.13 -3.39
CA ASP A 58 -14.94 10.46 -2.56
C ASP A 58 -14.94 11.92 -2.09
N ASP A 59 -13.74 12.51 -1.98
CA ASP A 59 -13.52 13.90 -1.55
C ASP A 59 -12.91 14.77 -2.65
N TYR A 60 -12.78 14.26 -3.88
CA TYR A 60 -12.15 14.98 -4.99
C TYR A 60 -12.94 16.25 -5.36
N ASP A 61 -14.27 16.13 -5.48
CA ASP A 61 -15.13 17.27 -5.83
C ASP A 61 -15.24 18.27 -4.68
N LYS A 62 -15.29 17.80 -3.42
CA LYS A 62 -15.34 18.65 -2.21
C LYS A 62 -14.06 19.47 -2.02
N LYS A 63 -12.89 18.92 -2.34
CA LYS A 63 -11.61 19.64 -2.26
C LYS A 63 -11.50 20.76 -3.30
N LYS A 64 -12.17 20.63 -4.45
CA LYS A 64 -12.20 21.65 -5.50
C LYS A 64 -12.84 22.96 -5.03
N GLU A 65 -13.88 22.87 -4.20
CA GLU A 65 -14.62 24.04 -3.70
C GLU A 65 -13.85 24.82 -2.62
N ASN A 66 -12.96 24.17 -1.88
CA ASN A 66 -12.17 24.79 -0.80
C ASN A 66 -10.84 25.40 -1.28
N ALA A 67 -10.53 25.30 -2.57
CA ALA A 67 -9.32 25.83 -3.19
C ALA A 67 -9.53 27.17 -3.93
N THR A 68 -10.70 27.81 -3.73
CA THR A 68 -11.06 29.14 -4.25
C THR A 68 -11.29 30.09 -3.09
#